data_AF-A0A4R4Q8I4-F1
#
_entry.id   AF-A0A4R4Q8I4-F1
#
_cell.length_a   1.000
_cell.length_b   1.000
_cell.length_c   1.000
_cell.angle_alpha   90.00
_cell.angle_beta   90.00
_cell.angle_gamma   90.00
#
_symmetry.space_group_name_H-M   'P 1'
#
loop_
_entity.id
_entity.type
_entity.pdbx_description
1 polymer ?
#
loop_
_entity_poly.entity_id
_entity_poly.type
_entity_poly.pdbx_seq_one_letter_code
_entity_poly.pdbx_strand_id
1 'polypeptide(L)'
;MPTNTTGRPAWEDQLQTYLEGLREVPVVTKVDIPEGFDSALDLTIAGPAHLDLSNLPEGSNTQMRFAFVGGMHAVHLRHLDRSARLSLLLEEVNSQPDRVDVYLDSAFLGDVTLASGAGNRPLTIGAHDEYRGRVEIQSGTLALLRGFPAAAHVAVTGSTLRLESDRDYVTVRGTSSIDLPGGNVPRIMLLTVIGSADLRFPAKKAPIVVQLTGQSDAATLRFGSDYAGRDWTVEMLTDLRLEAQSAVQIRSKFVQDCKISGPAHLTLGTGSTVNSLTCSIDTGEQHPTLSADEDSVVDELSGTLTLGMVSKCHLIGSADGFLIADIKTSRNVPRAADHLAGSVLTGFRTPHGLAGRDVLAAMADTYHVDPDTADLPGSEHGLLQPLKRWKQHRSTSDRHRRQLDRGLRQDAELLRELQRLVIEKGAPGSTRTKVAWNAYRLRHRGVTSRVEYAVLAGYRLLGYGERPMPALFTWMAVSLCVAAISLGLKPDPTPHGLLTLLGEAGKQAVGPLTGLLYAGNSSLTSLWQHLARAAVAIPLVTGLLAFRNYVKSRQN
;
A
#
# COMPACT_ATOMS: atom_id res chain seq x y z
N MET A 1 -12.59 -13.14 58.41
CA MET A 1 -13.77 -14.01 58.21
C MET A 1 -13.39 -15.45 58.50
N PRO A 2 -14.28 -16.29 59.03
CA PRO A 2 -14.00 -17.71 59.22
C PRO A 2 -13.82 -18.41 57.87
N THR A 3 -12.75 -19.21 57.74
CA THR A 3 -12.43 -20.03 56.58
C THR A 3 -12.77 -21.50 56.86
N ASN A 4 -13.20 -22.24 55.84
CA ASN A 4 -13.39 -23.68 55.89
C ASN A 4 -12.03 -24.42 55.93
N THR A 5 -12.09 -25.76 55.98
CA THR A 5 -10.91 -26.64 56.03
C THR A 5 -10.04 -26.59 54.76
N THR A 6 -10.52 -25.99 53.67
CA THR A 6 -9.77 -25.79 52.42
C THR A 6 -9.18 -24.38 52.29
N GLY A 7 -9.31 -23.54 53.33
CA GLY A 7 -8.85 -22.15 53.32
C GLY A 7 -9.78 -21.18 52.56
N ARG A 8 -10.93 -21.66 52.10
CA ARG A 8 -11.97 -20.85 51.46
C ARG A 8 -12.87 -20.20 52.50
N PRO A 9 -13.49 -19.04 52.24
CA PRO A 9 -14.45 -18.43 53.17
C PRO A 9 -15.62 -19.39 53.45
N ALA A 10 -16.04 -19.52 54.71
CA ALA A 10 -17.09 -20.47 55.10
C ALA A 10 -18.47 -20.23 54.43
N TRP A 11 -18.71 -19.03 53.91
CA TRP A 11 -19.93 -18.70 53.17
C TRP A 11 -19.94 -19.32 51.76
N GLU A 12 -18.76 -19.62 51.19
CA GLU A 12 -18.61 -20.18 49.84
C GLU A 12 -19.18 -21.61 49.81
N ASP A 13 -18.87 -22.43 50.82
CA ASP A 13 -19.47 -23.77 50.99
C ASP A 13 -20.97 -23.70 51.25
N GLN A 14 -21.45 -22.70 52.00
CA GLN A 14 -22.87 -22.52 52.27
C GLN A 14 -23.65 -22.13 51.01
N LEU A 15 -23.07 -21.26 50.18
CA LEU A 15 -23.63 -20.88 48.89
C LEU A 15 -23.64 -22.07 47.92
N GLN A 16 -22.53 -22.82 47.83
CA GLN A 16 -22.42 -24.01 47.00
C GLN A 16 -23.45 -25.08 47.40
N THR A 17 -23.56 -25.37 48.70
CA THR A 17 -24.53 -26.34 49.24
C THR A 17 -25.97 -25.89 48.99
N TYR A 18 -26.24 -24.59 49.12
CA TYR A 18 -27.55 -24.01 48.80
C TYR A 18 -27.88 -24.17 47.31
N LEU A 19 -26.92 -23.90 46.41
CA LEU A 19 -27.08 -24.05 44.97
C LEU A 19 -27.26 -25.52 44.53
N GLU A 20 -26.55 -26.47 45.16
CA GLU A 20 -26.69 -27.90 44.87
C GLU A 20 -28.06 -28.46 45.27
N GLY A 21 -28.68 -27.92 46.32
CA GLY A 21 -30.05 -28.28 46.74
C GLY A 21 -31.15 -27.79 45.78
N LEU A 22 -30.85 -26.91 44.82
CA LEU A 22 -31.82 -26.23 43.97
C LEU A 22 -31.96 -26.85 42.56
N ARG A 23 -31.34 -28.02 42.29
CA ARG A 23 -31.26 -28.69 40.97
C ARG A 23 -32.59 -28.98 40.24
N GLU A 24 -33.74 -28.85 40.88
CA GLU A 24 -35.04 -29.25 40.30
C GLU A 24 -36.04 -28.10 40.02
N VAL A 25 -35.70 -26.83 40.34
CA VAL A 25 -36.61 -25.68 40.16
C VAL A 25 -35.88 -24.52 39.47
N PRO A 26 -36.49 -23.82 38.48
CA PRO A 26 -35.92 -22.59 37.95
C PRO A 26 -35.90 -21.53 39.06
N VAL A 27 -34.73 -21.32 39.67
CA VAL A 27 -34.58 -20.46 40.84
C VAL A 27 -33.92 -19.15 40.41
N VAL A 28 -34.56 -18.04 40.81
CA VAL A 28 -33.93 -16.73 40.85
C VAL A 28 -33.05 -16.70 42.09
N THR A 29 -31.74 -16.80 41.92
CA THR A 29 -30.80 -16.70 43.04
C THR A 29 -30.25 -15.28 43.06
N LYS A 30 -30.62 -14.50 44.09
CA LYS A 30 -29.99 -13.21 44.37
C LYS A 30 -28.72 -13.47 45.18
N VAL A 31 -27.57 -13.02 44.70
CA VAL A 31 -26.31 -13.10 45.45
C VAL A 31 -25.85 -11.68 45.74
N ASP A 32 -25.98 -11.26 46.99
CA ASP A 32 -25.45 -9.99 47.48
C ASP A 32 -23.96 -10.18 47.79
N ILE A 33 -23.09 -9.46 47.09
CA ILE A 33 -21.64 -9.52 47.30
C ILE A 33 -21.29 -8.58 48.47
N PRO A 34 -20.61 -9.06 49.52
CA PRO A 34 -20.27 -8.21 50.67
C PRO A 34 -19.38 -7.03 50.29
N GLU A 35 -19.55 -5.89 50.98
CA GLU A 35 -18.63 -4.75 50.86
C GLU A 35 -17.18 -5.16 51.19
N GLY A 36 -16.23 -4.74 50.34
CA GLY A 36 -14.80 -5.06 50.49
C GLY A 36 -14.34 -6.37 49.83
N PHE A 37 -15.16 -6.96 48.96
CA PHE A 37 -14.78 -8.16 48.19
C PHE A 37 -13.90 -7.79 46.97
N ASP A 38 -12.58 -7.96 47.11
CA ASP A 38 -11.57 -7.68 46.07
C ASP A 38 -11.12 -8.93 45.28
N SER A 39 -11.84 -10.06 45.41
CA SER A 39 -11.38 -11.37 44.91
C SER A 39 -12.23 -11.96 43.78
N ALA A 40 -11.71 -13.05 43.18
CA ALA A 40 -12.44 -13.88 42.22
C ALA A 40 -13.60 -14.62 42.90
N LEU A 41 -14.74 -14.72 42.20
CA LEU A 41 -15.94 -15.45 42.62
C LEU A 41 -16.17 -16.63 41.67
N ASP A 42 -16.04 -17.86 42.16
CA ASP A 42 -16.31 -19.07 41.39
C ASP A 42 -17.71 -19.61 41.73
N LEU A 43 -18.61 -19.66 40.74
CA LEU A 43 -19.99 -20.14 40.88
C LEU A 43 -20.28 -21.28 39.90
N THR A 44 -20.74 -22.43 40.42
CA THR A 44 -21.23 -23.53 39.58
C THR A 44 -22.75 -23.55 39.60
N ILE A 45 -23.38 -23.43 38.43
CA ILE A 45 -24.83 -23.34 38.27
C ILE A 45 -25.31 -24.58 37.49
N ALA A 46 -26.07 -25.44 38.16
CA ALA A 46 -26.68 -26.61 37.55
C ALA A 46 -28.13 -26.34 37.13
N GLY A 47 -28.43 -26.45 35.83
CA GLY A 47 -29.76 -26.20 35.27
C GLY A 47 -30.10 -24.73 35.00
N PRO A 48 -31.22 -24.44 34.32
CA PRO A 48 -31.63 -23.09 33.97
C PRO A 48 -31.78 -22.22 35.22
N ALA A 49 -31.04 -21.11 35.26
CA ALA A 49 -31.01 -20.22 36.41
C ALA A 49 -31.08 -18.77 35.95
N HIS A 50 -31.66 -17.93 36.82
CA HIS A 50 -31.62 -16.48 36.71
C HIS A 50 -30.81 -15.95 37.88
N LEU A 51 -29.58 -15.53 37.61
CA LEU A 51 -28.72 -14.96 38.64
C LEU A 51 -28.91 -13.44 38.67
N ASP A 52 -29.17 -12.88 39.85
CA ASP A 52 -29.20 -11.42 40.06
C ASP A 52 -28.04 -11.04 40.99
N LEU A 53 -27.05 -10.33 40.45
CA LEU A 53 -25.91 -9.81 41.21
C LEU A 53 -26.08 -8.32 41.42
N SER A 54 -26.05 -7.89 42.68
CA SER A 54 -26.20 -6.49 43.08
C SER A 54 -25.15 -6.04 44.09
N ASN A 55 -24.87 -4.73 44.11
CA ASN A 55 -24.01 -4.04 45.08
C ASN A 55 -22.51 -4.38 45.00
N LEU A 56 -21.93 -4.37 43.79
CA LEU A 56 -20.48 -4.47 43.64
C LEU A 56 -19.78 -3.18 44.13
N PRO A 57 -18.70 -3.27 44.93
CA PRO A 57 -18.00 -2.09 45.45
C PRO A 57 -17.43 -1.19 44.35
N GLU A 58 -17.34 0.12 44.62
CA GLU A 58 -16.68 1.09 43.74
C GLU A 58 -15.21 0.72 43.54
N GLY A 59 -14.73 0.84 42.29
CA GLY A 59 -13.35 0.54 41.92
C GLY A 59 -12.95 -0.95 41.94
N SER A 60 -13.88 -1.88 42.22
CA SER A 60 -13.55 -3.30 42.28
C SER A 60 -13.21 -3.85 40.88
N ASN A 61 -12.19 -4.71 40.83
CA ASN A 61 -11.91 -5.54 39.67
C ASN A 61 -12.38 -6.96 39.99
N THR A 62 -13.63 -7.26 39.66
CA THR A 62 -14.25 -8.51 40.06
C THR A 62 -14.19 -9.50 38.90
N GLN A 63 -13.48 -10.60 39.13
CA GLN A 63 -13.51 -11.75 38.24
C GLN A 63 -14.57 -12.72 38.73
N MET A 64 -15.46 -13.15 37.86
CA MET A 64 -16.48 -14.15 38.16
C MET A 64 -16.40 -15.28 37.16
N ARG A 65 -16.39 -16.51 37.66
CA ARG A 65 -16.41 -17.71 36.84
C ARG A 65 -17.75 -18.41 37.03
N PHE A 66 -18.45 -18.64 35.94
CA PHE A 66 -19.70 -19.39 35.92
C PHE A 66 -19.49 -20.69 35.18
N ALA A 67 -19.70 -21.81 35.87
CA ALA A 67 -19.75 -23.12 35.25
C ALA A 67 -21.21 -23.55 35.07
N PHE A 68 -21.68 -23.65 33.82
CA PHE A 68 -23.07 -24.02 33.52
C PHE A 68 -23.21 -25.51 33.16
N VAL A 69 -24.25 -26.15 33.70
CA VAL A 69 -24.65 -27.54 33.34
C VAL A 69 -26.04 -27.52 32.71
N GLY A 70 -26.10 -27.48 31.38
CA GLY A 70 -27.32 -27.70 30.57
C GLY A 70 -28.44 -26.66 30.70
N GLY A 71 -29.12 -26.36 29.58
CA GLY A 71 -30.30 -25.48 29.54
C GLY A 71 -30.02 -24.05 29.06
N MET A 72 -31.00 -23.16 29.22
CA MET A 72 -30.89 -21.73 28.94
C MET A 72 -30.62 -20.99 30.26
N HIS A 73 -29.61 -20.13 30.28
CA HIS A 73 -29.24 -19.39 31.50
C HIS A 73 -29.27 -17.89 31.23
N ALA A 74 -29.78 -17.13 32.20
CA ALA A 74 -29.76 -15.68 32.18
C ALA A 74 -29.00 -15.14 33.40
N VAL A 75 -28.04 -14.26 33.16
CA VAL A 75 -27.29 -13.56 34.20
C VAL A 75 -27.66 -12.09 34.14
N HIS A 76 -28.33 -11.59 35.17
CA HIS A 76 -28.68 -10.19 35.32
C HIS A 76 -27.70 -9.53 36.28
N LEU A 77 -27.09 -8.45 35.82
CA LEU A 77 -26.12 -7.69 36.57
C LEU A 77 -26.72 -6.30 36.84
N ARG A 78 -27.11 -6.06 38.09
CA ARG A 78 -27.81 -4.85 38.53
C ARG A 78 -26.99 -4.07 39.53
N HIS A 79 -27.26 -2.77 39.65
CA HIS A 79 -26.63 -1.91 40.66
C HIS A 79 -25.09 -2.04 40.71
N LEU A 80 -24.47 -2.18 39.53
CA LEU A 80 -23.02 -2.17 39.41
C LEU A 80 -22.51 -0.74 39.50
N ASP A 81 -21.41 -0.53 40.22
CA ASP A 81 -20.74 0.76 40.25
C ASP A 81 -20.22 1.18 38.87
N ARG A 82 -20.19 2.50 38.62
CA ARG A 82 -19.76 3.08 37.33
C ARG A 82 -18.33 2.72 36.94
N SER A 83 -17.44 2.50 37.91
CA SER A 83 -16.03 2.21 37.65
C SER A 83 -15.67 0.72 37.78
N ALA A 84 -16.63 -0.15 38.10
CA ALA A 84 -16.35 -1.57 38.30
C ALA A 84 -15.89 -2.23 36.99
N ARG A 85 -14.91 -3.12 37.08
CA ARG A 85 -14.47 -3.96 35.95
C ARG A 85 -14.90 -5.39 36.22
N LEU A 86 -15.59 -5.97 35.26
CA LEU A 86 -16.17 -7.30 35.39
C LEU A 86 -15.57 -8.25 34.38
N SER A 87 -14.97 -9.35 34.84
CA SER A 87 -14.51 -10.43 33.96
C SER A 87 -15.36 -11.66 34.18
N LEU A 88 -16.18 -12.03 33.19
CA LEU A 88 -17.04 -13.20 33.22
C LEU A 88 -16.39 -14.34 32.43
N LEU A 89 -15.94 -15.38 33.13
CA LEU A 89 -15.48 -16.63 32.53
C LEU A 89 -16.63 -17.64 32.56
N LEU A 90 -17.10 -18.07 31.40
CA LEU A 90 -18.25 -18.95 31.27
C LEU A 90 -17.76 -20.30 30.77
N GLU A 91 -17.84 -21.31 31.63
CA GLU A 91 -17.36 -22.66 31.37
C GLU A 91 -18.51 -23.64 31.19
N GLU A 92 -18.35 -24.58 30.26
CA GLU A 92 -19.27 -25.69 30.07
C GLU A 92 -18.89 -26.86 30.98
N VAL A 93 -19.87 -27.41 31.69
CA VAL A 93 -19.73 -28.66 32.44
C VAL A 93 -20.74 -29.67 31.90
N ASN A 94 -20.24 -30.66 31.16
CA ASN A 94 -20.91 -31.91 30.75
C ASN A 94 -22.13 -31.85 29.80
N SER A 95 -22.67 -30.67 29.44
CA SER A 95 -23.70 -30.54 28.39
C SER A 95 -23.80 -29.10 27.87
N GLN A 96 -23.96 -28.92 26.55
CA GLN A 96 -23.98 -27.60 25.92
C GLN A 96 -25.24 -26.83 26.33
N PRO A 97 -25.13 -25.66 26.99
CA PRO A 97 -26.27 -24.76 27.15
C PRO A 97 -26.73 -24.27 25.77
N ASP A 98 -28.04 -24.13 25.58
CA ASP A 98 -28.63 -23.67 24.31
C ASP A 98 -28.33 -22.20 24.06
N ARG A 99 -28.26 -21.41 25.13
CA ARG A 99 -28.04 -19.98 25.08
C ARG A 99 -27.70 -19.45 26.48
N VAL A 100 -26.71 -18.56 26.56
CA VAL A 100 -26.39 -17.78 27.76
C VAL A 100 -26.68 -16.32 27.44
N ASP A 101 -27.58 -15.70 28.19
CA ASP A 101 -27.92 -14.29 28.08
C ASP A 101 -27.36 -13.52 29.28
N VAL A 102 -26.58 -12.48 29.02
CA VAL A 102 -26.10 -11.55 30.04
C VAL A 102 -26.84 -10.23 29.89
N TYR A 103 -27.42 -9.68 30.95
CA TYR A 103 -28.13 -8.40 30.94
C TYR A 103 -27.45 -7.39 31.87
N LEU A 104 -27.02 -6.26 31.31
CA LEU A 104 -26.41 -5.14 32.03
C LEU A 104 -27.45 -4.05 32.33
N ASP A 105 -27.52 -3.62 33.58
CA ASP A 105 -28.42 -2.54 34.03
C ASP A 105 -27.88 -1.12 33.76
N SER A 106 -28.75 -0.11 33.82
CA SER A 106 -28.56 1.28 33.36
C SER A 106 -27.48 2.08 34.06
N ALA A 107 -27.16 1.75 35.31
CA ALA A 107 -26.19 2.49 36.12
C ALA A 107 -24.73 2.14 35.80
N PHE A 108 -24.49 1.04 35.06
CA PHE A 108 -23.17 0.52 34.83
C PHE A 108 -22.46 1.27 33.68
N LEU A 109 -21.26 1.78 33.92
CA LEU A 109 -20.42 2.43 32.89
C LEU A 109 -19.05 1.76 32.72
N GLY A 110 -18.84 0.66 33.43
CA GLY A 110 -17.55 -0.02 33.49
C GLY A 110 -17.25 -0.91 32.28
N ASP A 111 -16.14 -1.64 32.38
CA ASP A 111 -15.70 -2.57 31.34
C ASP A 111 -16.17 -4.01 31.68
N VAL A 112 -16.85 -4.67 30.76
CA VAL A 112 -17.17 -6.10 30.84
C VAL A 112 -16.25 -6.88 29.91
N THR A 113 -15.54 -7.86 30.43
CA THR A 113 -14.77 -8.82 29.65
C THR A 113 -15.45 -10.18 29.75
N LEU A 114 -15.67 -10.82 28.60
CA LEU A 114 -16.38 -12.09 28.46
C LEU A 114 -15.41 -13.11 27.88
N ALA A 115 -15.25 -14.24 28.54
CA ALA A 115 -14.52 -15.38 28.00
C ALA A 115 -15.46 -16.58 28.01
N SER A 116 -15.83 -17.09 26.83
CA SER A 116 -16.62 -18.30 26.69
C SER A 116 -15.72 -19.49 26.39
N GLY A 117 -15.72 -20.50 27.26
CA GLY A 117 -15.23 -21.85 26.93
C GLY A 117 -16.24 -22.66 26.10
N ALA A 118 -17.45 -22.13 25.91
CA ALA A 118 -18.61 -22.81 25.35
C ALA A 118 -18.63 -22.81 23.81
N GLY A 119 -17.75 -23.59 23.17
CA GLY A 119 -17.84 -23.96 21.75
C GLY A 119 -18.20 -22.83 20.75
N ASN A 120 -18.88 -23.20 19.66
CA ASN A 120 -19.29 -22.27 18.58
C ASN A 120 -20.62 -21.53 18.85
N ARG A 121 -21.22 -21.65 20.04
CA ARG A 121 -22.54 -21.04 20.29
C ARG A 121 -22.40 -19.56 20.68
N PRO A 122 -23.31 -18.69 20.20
CA PRO A 122 -23.27 -17.27 20.54
C PRO A 122 -23.70 -17.05 21.99
N LEU A 123 -22.87 -16.33 22.74
CA LEU A 123 -23.27 -15.67 23.97
C LEU A 123 -24.03 -14.41 23.61
N THR A 124 -25.22 -14.22 24.18
CA THR A 124 -26.01 -13.01 23.94
C THR A 124 -25.82 -12.01 25.08
N ILE A 125 -25.66 -10.73 24.75
CA ILE A 125 -25.61 -9.67 25.76
C ILE A 125 -26.65 -8.58 25.48
N GLY A 126 -27.42 -8.23 26.50
CA GLY A 126 -28.30 -7.07 26.56
C GLY A 126 -27.74 -6.02 27.49
N ALA A 127 -28.09 -4.77 27.24
CA ALA A 127 -27.81 -3.67 28.14
C ALA A 127 -28.97 -2.66 28.07
N HIS A 128 -29.18 -1.91 29.14
CA HIS A 128 -30.11 -0.80 29.16
C HIS A 128 -29.66 0.33 28.22
N ASP A 129 -30.60 1.11 27.67
CA ASP A 129 -30.40 2.15 26.63
C ASP A 129 -29.31 3.20 26.94
N GLU A 130 -29.05 3.42 28.22
CA GLU A 130 -28.09 4.41 28.74
C GLU A 130 -26.67 3.85 28.91
N TYR A 131 -26.45 2.55 28.70
CA TYR A 131 -25.12 1.97 28.83
C TYR A 131 -24.14 2.58 27.81
N ARG A 132 -22.96 3.00 28.30
CA ARG A 132 -21.87 3.59 27.52
C ARG A 132 -20.50 2.94 27.78
N GLY A 133 -20.48 1.89 28.61
CA GLY A 133 -19.25 1.17 28.95
C GLY A 133 -18.73 0.33 27.78
N ARG A 134 -17.65 -0.41 28.04
CA ARG A 134 -17.02 -1.28 27.07
C ARG A 134 -17.40 -2.73 27.31
N VAL A 135 -17.71 -3.47 26.25
CA VAL A 135 -17.91 -4.94 26.30
C VAL A 135 -16.87 -5.59 25.41
N GLU A 136 -16.00 -6.41 25.97
CA GLU A 136 -14.97 -7.17 25.26
C GLU A 136 -15.27 -8.67 25.33
N ILE A 137 -15.23 -9.37 24.19
CA ILE A 137 -15.19 -10.85 24.18
C ILE A 137 -13.78 -11.35 23.82
N GLN A 138 -13.24 -12.27 24.61
CA GLN A 138 -11.90 -12.85 24.45
C GLN A 138 -11.90 -14.26 23.85
N SER A 139 -13.01 -14.99 23.96
CA SER A 139 -13.20 -16.29 23.31
C SER A 139 -14.67 -16.56 23.01
N GLY A 140 -14.96 -17.17 21.87
CA GLY A 140 -16.30 -17.60 21.45
C GLY A 140 -16.97 -16.63 20.47
N THR A 141 -18.31 -16.60 20.51
CA THR A 141 -19.13 -15.70 19.67
C THR A 141 -19.97 -14.79 20.55
N LEU A 142 -19.93 -13.48 20.33
CA LEU A 142 -20.76 -12.48 21.02
C LEU A 142 -21.89 -12.04 20.10
N ALA A 143 -23.14 -12.20 20.50
CA ALA A 143 -24.31 -11.64 19.86
C ALA A 143 -24.89 -10.52 20.74
N LEU A 144 -25.17 -9.36 20.15
CA LEU A 144 -25.78 -8.26 20.89
C LEU A 144 -27.30 -8.36 20.77
N LEU A 145 -28.02 -8.30 21.88
CA LEU A 145 -29.49 -8.29 21.87
C LEU A 145 -30.01 -7.04 21.15
N ARG A 146 -31.19 -7.19 20.56
CA ARG A 146 -31.89 -6.08 19.91
C ARG A 146 -32.16 -4.98 20.94
N GLY A 147 -31.78 -3.75 20.62
CA GLY A 147 -31.88 -2.60 21.53
C GLY A 147 -30.61 -2.32 22.35
N PHE A 148 -29.58 -3.17 22.28
CA PHE A 148 -28.31 -2.87 22.92
C PHE A 148 -27.76 -1.52 22.41
N PRO A 149 -27.27 -0.62 23.29
CA PRO A 149 -27.01 0.77 22.93
C PRO A 149 -25.95 0.92 21.83
N ALA A 150 -26.23 1.79 20.86
CA ALA A 150 -25.29 2.07 19.78
C ALA A 150 -23.98 2.71 20.27
N ALA A 151 -24.07 3.55 21.31
CA ALA A 151 -22.93 4.30 21.86
C ALA A 151 -22.01 3.49 22.77
N ALA A 152 -22.37 2.24 23.09
CA ALA A 152 -21.50 1.36 23.86
C ALA A 152 -20.33 0.86 23.01
N HIS A 153 -19.14 0.77 23.61
CA HIS A 153 -17.95 0.32 22.91
C HIS A 153 -17.89 -1.21 22.90
N VAL A 154 -17.91 -1.83 21.73
CA VAL A 154 -17.82 -3.29 21.60
C VAL A 154 -16.42 -3.67 21.11
N ALA A 155 -15.74 -4.53 21.85
CA ALA A 155 -14.42 -5.06 21.52
C ALA A 155 -14.45 -6.59 21.36
N VAL A 156 -13.63 -7.10 20.45
CA VAL A 156 -13.58 -8.53 20.10
C VAL A 156 -12.12 -8.93 19.98
N THR A 157 -11.70 -9.96 20.70
CA THR A 157 -10.32 -10.43 20.72
C THR A 157 -10.30 -11.94 20.44
N GLY A 158 -9.68 -12.36 19.34
CA GLY A 158 -9.64 -13.79 18.93
C GLY A 158 -11.01 -14.46 18.75
N SER A 159 -12.08 -13.69 18.50
CA SER A 159 -13.47 -14.12 18.69
C SER A 159 -14.39 -13.65 17.56
N THR A 160 -15.65 -14.08 17.57
CA THR A 160 -16.66 -13.65 16.57
C THR A 160 -17.64 -12.66 17.19
N LEU A 161 -17.93 -11.55 16.53
CA LEU A 161 -19.00 -10.62 16.88
C LEU A 161 -20.13 -10.71 15.86
N ARG A 162 -21.30 -11.12 16.33
CA ARG A 162 -22.53 -11.13 15.56
C ARG A 162 -23.28 -9.81 15.78
N LEU A 163 -23.36 -9.00 14.72
CA LEU A 163 -23.89 -7.64 14.79
C LEU A 163 -25.24 -7.50 14.08
N GLU A 164 -26.29 -7.23 14.87
CA GLU A 164 -27.69 -7.13 14.40
C GLU A 164 -28.22 -5.69 14.28
N SER A 165 -27.49 -4.69 14.78
CA SER A 165 -27.91 -3.29 14.84
C SER A 165 -26.73 -2.33 14.73
N ASP A 166 -27.03 -1.05 14.50
CA ASP A 166 -26.03 0.02 14.34
C ASP A 166 -25.15 0.19 15.59
N ARG A 167 -23.90 0.61 15.36
CA ARG A 167 -22.92 0.86 16.42
C ARG A 167 -22.10 2.10 16.13
N ASP A 168 -21.76 2.80 17.20
CA ASP A 168 -20.86 3.93 17.11
C ASP A 168 -19.40 3.44 17.12
N TYR A 169 -19.06 2.47 17.99
CA TYR A 169 -17.67 2.06 18.21
C TYR A 169 -17.50 0.55 18.28
N VAL A 170 -16.73 0.00 17.34
CA VAL A 170 -16.34 -1.42 17.31
C VAL A 170 -14.81 -1.54 17.23
N THR A 171 -14.21 -2.37 18.09
CA THR A 171 -12.78 -2.69 18.03
C THR A 171 -12.59 -4.19 17.85
N VAL A 172 -11.72 -4.55 16.91
CA VAL A 172 -11.41 -5.94 16.60
C VAL A 172 -9.91 -6.16 16.81
N ARG A 173 -9.56 -7.18 17.58
CA ARG A 173 -8.19 -7.49 18.03
C ARG A 173 -7.83 -8.94 17.72
N GLY A 174 -6.61 -9.16 17.24
CA GLY A 174 -6.16 -10.49 16.83
C GLY A 174 -7.12 -11.13 15.81
N THR A 175 -6.97 -12.42 15.58
CA THR A 175 -7.78 -13.21 14.62
C THR A 175 -9.24 -13.29 15.06
N SER A 176 -9.98 -12.24 14.76
CA SER A 176 -11.40 -12.09 15.12
C SER A 176 -12.24 -11.95 13.87
N SER A 177 -13.54 -12.23 13.99
CA SER A 177 -14.48 -12.04 12.89
C SER A 177 -15.73 -11.25 13.26
N ILE A 178 -16.28 -10.52 12.30
CA ILE A 178 -17.59 -9.86 12.42
C ILE A 178 -18.55 -10.57 11.49
N ASP A 179 -19.63 -11.11 12.06
CA ASP A 179 -20.75 -11.78 11.41
C ASP A 179 -21.99 -10.88 11.39
N LEU A 180 -22.72 -10.86 10.27
CA LEU A 180 -23.93 -10.06 10.07
C LEU A 180 -25.10 -10.99 9.70
N PRO A 181 -25.96 -11.36 10.66
CA PRO A 181 -27.11 -12.20 10.37
C PRO A 181 -28.08 -11.44 9.47
N GLY A 182 -28.50 -12.07 8.37
CA GLY A 182 -29.20 -11.38 7.28
C GLY A 182 -30.50 -10.70 7.70
N GLY A 183 -30.77 -9.52 7.12
CA GLY A 183 -32.02 -8.77 7.28
C GLY A 183 -31.82 -7.26 7.26
N ASN A 184 -30.90 -6.77 8.10
CA ASN A 184 -30.52 -5.36 8.19
C ASN A 184 -29.03 -5.18 7.90
N VAL A 185 -28.67 -4.01 7.39
CA VAL A 185 -27.27 -3.61 7.15
C VAL A 185 -26.88 -2.68 8.28
N PRO A 186 -26.18 -3.14 9.32
CA PRO A 186 -25.80 -2.25 10.40
C PRO A 186 -24.79 -1.22 9.90
N ARG A 187 -24.93 0.00 10.44
CA ARG A 187 -23.96 1.07 10.32
C ARG A 187 -22.98 1.00 11.49
N ILE A 188 -21.68 1.03 11.19
CA ILE A 188 -20.61 1.16 12.20
C ILE A 188 -19.98 2.54 12.00
N MET A 189 -20.06 3.44 12.99
CA MET A 189 -19.46 4.77 12.85
C MET A 189 -17.93 4.70 12.84
N LEU A 190 -17.33 3.95 13.76
CA LEU A 190 -15.88 3.71 13.82
C LEU A 190 -15.56 2.23 14.03
N LEU A 191 -14.78 1.67 13.12
CA LEU A 191 -14.19 0.34 13.23
C LEU A 191 -12.67 0.44 13.42
N THR A 192 -12.18 0.02 14.58
CA THR A 192 -10.74 -0.04 14.88
C THR A 192 -10.23 -1.47 14.75
N VAL A 193 -9.15 -1.67 13.98
CA VAL A 193 -8.51 -2.98 13.78
C VAL A 193 -7.14 -3.00 14.45
N ILE A 194 -6.88 -4.01 15.29
CA ILE A 194 -5.61 -4.23 16.01
C ILE A 194 -5.13 -5.65 15.69
N GLY A 195 -4.01 -5.79 14.98
CA GLY A 195 -3.59 -7.08 14.44
C GLY A 195 -4.47 -7.53 13.27
N SER A 196 -4.72 -8.84 13.10
CA SER A 196 -5.40 -9.36 11.90
C SER A 196 -6.87 -9.71 12.14
N ALA A 197 -7.81 -8.98 11.53
CA ALA A 197 -9.25 -9.26 11.57
C ALA A 197 -9.76 -9.86 10.24
N ASP A 198 -10.65 -10.84 10.33
CA ASP A 198 -11.38 -11.41 9.20
C ASP A 198 -12.83 -10.89 9.19
N LEU A 199 -13.23 -10.08 8.22
CA LEU A 199 -14.65 -9.75 8.09
C LEU A 199 -15.37 -10.88 7.36
N ARG A 200 -16.49 -11.39 7.91
CA ARG A 200 -17.31 -12.43 7.27
C ARG A 200 -18.77 -12.00 7.24
N PHE A 201 -19.28 -11.59 6.07
CA PHE A 201 -20.68 -11.21 5.93
C PHE A 201 -21.45 -12.30 5.18
N PRO A 202 -22.30 -13.11 5.83
CA PRO A 202 -23.10 -14.12 5.14
C PRO A 202 -24.24 -13.50 4.31
N ALA A 203 -24.68 -12.26 4.63
CA ALA A 203 -25.75 -11.57 3.92
C ALA A 203 -25.30 -10.94 2.59
N LYS A 204 -26.19 -10.82 1.59
CA LYS A 204 -25.92 -10.17 0.28
C LYS A 204 -25.49 -8.69 0.34
N LYS A 205 -25.50 -8.05 1.50
CA LYS A 205 -25.21 -6.62 1.68
C LYS A 205 -24.05 -6.44 2.68
N ALA A 206 -23.08 -5.59 2.35
CA ALA A 206 -21.97 -5.22 3.24
C ALA A 206 -22.43 -4.14 4.26
N PRO A 207 -21.87 -4.10 5.48
CA PRO A 207 -22.17 -3.06 6.45
C PRO A 207 -21.69 -1.69 5.95
N ILE A 208 -22.33 -0.63 6.44
CA ILE A 208 -21.88 0.73 6.20
C ILE A 208 -20.89 1.07 7.31
N VAL A 209 -19.59 1.05 7.02
CA VAL A 209 -18.57 1.48 7.98
C VAL A 209 -18.23 2.93 7.65
N VAL A 210 -18.48 3.89 8.54
CA VAL A 210 -18.22 5.29 8.23
C VAL A 210 -16.72 5.56 8.28
N GLN A 211 -16.05 5.16 9.38
CA GLN A 211 -14.62 5.32 9.57
C GLN A 211 -13.94 4.00 9.94
N LEU A 212 -12.76 3.78 9.37
CA LEU A 212 -11.94 2.59 9.58
C LEU A 212 -10.51 3.02 9.88
N THR A 213 -9.96 2.49 10.96
CA THR A 213 -8.58 2.80 11.40
C THR A 213 -7.85 1.54 11.83
N GLY A 214 -6.59 1.42 11.41
CA GLY A 214 -5.64 0.48 11.97
C GLY A 214 -4.90 1.08 13.16
N GLN A 215 -4.76 0.30 14.24
CA GLN A 215 -3.95 0.62 15.41
C GLN A 215 -2.88 -0.45 15.56
N SER A 216 -1.90 -0.44 14.65
CA SER A 216 -0.61 -1.16 14.66
C SER A 216 -0.12 -1.36 13.21
N ASP A 217 1.19 -1.48 13.03
CA ASP A 217 1.81 -1.84 11.74
C ASP A 217 1.30 -3.18 11.17
N ALA A 218 0.66 -4.01 12.00
CA ALA A 218 0.11 -5.31 11.64
C ALA A 218 -1.41 -5.30 11.42
N ALA A 219 -2.08 -4.14 11.51
CA ALA A 219 -3.52 -4.04 11.33
C ALA A 219 -3.92 -4.52 9.93
N THR A 220 -4.52 -5.70 9.87
CA THR A 220 -4.88 -6.38 8.62
C THR A 220 -6.36 -6.69 8.65
N LEU A 221 -7.09 -6.29 7.61
CA LEU A 221 -8.49 -6.60 7.42
C LEU A 221 -8.65 -7.52 6.21
N ARG A 222 -9.15 -8.73 6.42
CA ARG A 222 -9.33 -9.72 5.36
C ARG A 222 -10.78 -9.83 4.94
N PHE A 223 -11.01 -9.83 3.63
CA PHE A 223 -12.31 -10.13 3.02
C PHE A 223 -12.30 -11.55 2.48
N GLY A 224 -13.17 -12.40 3.01
CA GLY A 224 -13.31 -13.79 2.57
C GLY A 224 -13.86 -13.95 1.14
N SER A 225 -13.94 -15.20 0.67
CA SER A 225 -14.49 -15.56 -0.65
C SER A 225 -15.94 -15.12 -0.87
N ASP A 226 -16.72 -15.03 0.20
CA ASP A 226 -18.16 -14.76 0.13
C ASP A 226 -18.50 -13.31 -0.26
N TYR A 227 -17.48 -12.46 -0.46
CA TYR A 227 -17.58 -11.04 -0.77
C TYR A 227 -17.62 -10.69 -2.25
N ALA A 228 -17.51 -11.67 -3.14
CA ALA A 228 -17.44 -11.42 -4.57
C ALA A 228 -18.61 -10.53 -5.04
N GLY A 229 -18.27 -9.38 -5.63
CA GLY A 229 -19.20 -8.43 -6.25
C GLY A 229 -19.94 -7.49 -5.28
N ARG A 230 -19.45 -7.31 -4.05
CA ARG A 230 -20.13 -6.45 -3.05
C ARG A 230 -19.52 -5.06 -2.97
N ASP A 231 -20.40 -4.06 -2.84
CA ASP A 231 -20.06 -2.66 -2.57
C ASP A 231 -19.90 -2.40 -1.07
N TRP A 232 -18.77 -1.83 -0.68
CA TRP A 232 -18.47 -1.36 0.66
C TRP A 232 -18.14 0.13 0.60
N THR A 233 -18.67 0.95 1.51
CA THR A 233 -18.38 2.39 1.58
C THR A 233 -17.75 2.68 2.93
N VAL A 234 -16.56 3.30 2.95
CA VAL A 234 -15.77 3.57 4.15
C VAL A 234 -14.76 4.69 3.96
N GLU A 235 -14.54 5.52 4.99
CA GLU A 235 -13.40 6.43 5.10
C GLU A 235 -12.26 5.73 5.85
N MET A 236 -11.07 5.68 5.26
CA MET A 236 -9.91 4.97 5.81
C MET A 236 -8.90 5.97 6.37
N LEU A 237 -8.71 5.97 7.67
CA LEU A 237 -7.99 7.05 8.33
C LEU A 237 -6.48 6.81 8.44
N THR A 238 -6.00 5.61 8.76
CA THR A 238 -4.56 5.34 8.96
C THR A 238 -4.20 3.85 8.96
N ASP A 239 -2.96 3.54 8.52
CA ASP A 239 -2.18 2.32 8.77
C ASP A 239 -2.96 1.00 8.68
N LEU A 240 -3.50 0.71 7.50
CA LEU A 240 -4.34 -0.47 7.31
C LEU A 240 -3.96 -1.29 6.08
N ARG A 241 -3.76 -2.59 6.30
CA ARG A 241 -3.64 -3.57 5.22
C ARG A 241 -4.99 -4.22 4.92
N LEU A 242 -5.47 -4.08 3.71
CA LEU A 242 -6.67 -4.72 3.20
C LEU A 242 -6.29 -5.90 2.31
N GLU A 243 -6.71 -7.11 2.67
CA GLU A 243 -6.48 -8.31 1.85
C GLU A 243 -7.81 -8.88 1.38
N ALA A 244 -8.04 -8.88 0.07
CA ALA A 244 -9.25 -9.46 -0.49
C ALA A 244 -8.95 -10.83 -1.12
N GLN A 245 -9.74 -11.84 -0.79
CA GLN A 245 -9.68 -13.15 -1.46
C GLN A 245 -10.63 -13.24 -2.67
N SER A 246 -11.54 -12.29 -2.80
CA SER A 246 -12.53 -12.20 -3.88
C SER A 246 -12.71 -10.75 -4.35
N ALA A 247 -13.40 -10.53 -5.46
CA ALA A 247 -13.62 -9.19 -6.00
C ALA A 247 -14.48 -8.33 -5.06
N VAL A 248 -13.89 -7.42 -4.30
CA VAL A 248 -14.59 -6.52 -3.37
C VAL A 248 -14.51 -5.09 -3.88
N GLN A 249 -15.63 -4.39 -3.98
CA GLN A 249 -15.64 -2.97 -4.32
C GLN A 249 -15.64 -2.13 -3.05
N ILE A 250 -14.66 -1.25 -2.91
CA ILE A 250 -14.48 -0.39 -1.74
C ILE A 250 -14.57 1.06 -2.20
N ARG A 251 -15.47 1.84 -1.61
CA ARG A 251 -15.70 3.25 -1.93
C ARG A 251 -15.19 4.10 -0.78
N SER A 252 -14.26 5.00 -1.05
CA SER A 252 -13.72 5.90 -0.03
C SER A 252 -13.60 7.33 -0.54
N LYS A 253 -13.72 8.29 0.39
CA LYS A 253 -13.39 9.71 0.18
C LYS A 253 -12.01 10.10 0.69
N PHE A 254 -11.52 9.36 1.68
CA PHE A 254 -10.26 9.63 2.34
C PHE A 254 -9.53 8.32 2.60
N VAL A 255 -8.29 8.21 2.14
CA VAL A 255 -7.43 7.05 2.41
C VAL A 255 -6.05 7.56 2.78
N GLN A 256 -5.53 7.12 3.92
CA GLN A 256 -4.19 7.44 4.33
C GLN A 256 -3.45 6.18 4.80
N ASP A 257 -2.21 6.02 4.35
CA ASP A 257 -1.28 4.95 4.76
C ASP A 257 -1.92 3.56 4.64
N CYS A 258 -2.44 3.25 3.45
CA CYS A 258 -3.19 2.03 3.19
C CYS A 258 -2.46 1.10 2.22
N LYS A 259 -2.46 -0.20 2.53
CA LYS A 259 -1.97 -1.25 1.64
C LYS A 259 -3.12 -2.14 1.19
N ILE A 260 -3.33 -2.29 -0.11
CA ILE A 260 -4.38 -3.13 -0.68
C ILE A 260 -3.75 -4.31 -1.43
N SER A 261 -4.22 -5.53 -1.15
CA SER A 261 -3.79 -6.73 -1.86
C SER A 261 -4.96 -7.62 -2.31
N GLY A 262 -4.71 -8.38 -3.37
CA GLY A 262 -5.69 -9.27 -3.99
C GLY A 262 -6.65 -8.55 -4.96
N PRO A 263 -7.73 -9.21 -5.43
CA PRO A 263 -8.70 -8.68 -6.38
C PRO A 263 -9.63 -7.57 -5.84
N ALA A 264 -9.15 -6.69 -4.95
CA ALA A 264 -9.94 -5.56 -4.47
C ALA A 264 -10.10 -4.47 -5.56
N HIS A 265 -11.24 -3.78 -5.57
CA HIS A 265 -11.52 -2.64 -6.43
C HIS A 265 -11.80 -1.40 -5.56
N LEU A 266 -10.81 -0.54 -5.41
CA LEU A 266 -10.97 0.76 -4.75
C LEU A 266 -11.59 1.77 -5.73
N THR A 267 -12.66 2.45 -5.33
CA THR A 267 -13.34 3.52 -6.05
C THR A 267 -13.31 4.78 -5.20
N LEU A 268 -12.68 5.84 -5.71
CA LEU A 268 -12.61 7.13 -5.04
C LEU A 268 -13.70 8.04 -5.61
N GLY A 269 -14.51 8.63 -4.73
CA GLY A 269 -15.57 9.56 -5.13
C GLY A 269 -15.02 10.93 -5.55
N THR A 270 -15.87 11.81 -6.06
CA THR A 270 -15.46 13.17 -6.48
C THR A 270 -14.77 13.94 -5.35
N GLY A 271 -13.63 14.56 -5.64
CA GLY A 271 -12.85 15.36 -4.68
C GLY A 271 -12.20 14.55 -3.55
N SER A 272 -12.01 13.25 -3.74
CA SER A 272 -11.38 12.39 -2.73
C SER A 272 -9.87 12.65 -2.63
N THR A 273 -9.32 12.49 -1.44
CA THR A 273 -7.87 12.62 -1.20
C THR A 273 -7.31 11.33 -0.65
N VAL A 274 -6.30 10.80 -1.32
CA VAL A 274 -5.56 9.62 -0.90
C VAL A 274 -4.09 9.99 -0.74
N ASN A 275 -3.50 9.62 0.39
CA ASN A 275 -2.08 9.77 0.64
C ASN A 275 -1.48 8.40 1.00
N SER A 276 -0.36 8.03 0.39
CA SER A 276 0.35 6.78 0.70
C SER A 276 -0.53 5.54 0.50
N LEU A 277 -0.81 5.22 -0.77
CA LEU A 277 -1.53 4.01 -1.18
C LEU A 277 -0.58 3.00 -1.82
N THR A 278 -0.50 1.79 -1.27
CA THR A 278 0.32 0.70 -1.81
C THR A 278 -0.55 -0.43 -2.34
N CYS A 279 -0.45 -0.78 -3.62
CA CYS A 279 -1.15 -1.93 -4.20
C CYS A 279 -0.19 -3.10 -4.42
N SER A 280 -0.43 -4.26 -3.80
CA SER A 280 0.44 -5.44 -3.96
C SER A 280 -0.31 -6.70 -4.39
N ILE A 281 0.44 -7.63 -4.99
CA ILE A 281 -0.04 -8.93 -5.44
C ILE A 281 0.51 -9.96 -4.45
N ASP A 282 -0.17 -10.15 -3.33
CA ASP A 282 0.28 -11.12 -2.33
C ASP A 282 -0.34 -12.51 -2.57
N THR A 283 -1.54 -12.56 -3.16
CA THR A 283 -2.33 -13.78 -3.33
C THR A 283 -3.07 -13.79 -4.68
N GLY A 284 -2.50 -14.43 -5.70
CA GLY A 284 -3.17 -14.72 -7.00
C GLY A 284 -2.65 -13.92 -8.20
N GLU A 285 -3.30 -14.14 -9.36
CA GLU A 285 -2.93 -13.50 -10.64
C GLU A 285 -3.63 -12.15 -10.89
N GLN A 286 -4.55 -11.73 -10.01
CA GLN A 286 -5.36 -10.53 -10.22
C GLN A 286 -4.80 -9.33 -9.46
N HIS A 287 -4.60 -8.23 -10.17
CA HIS A 287 -4.15 -6.96 -9.61
C HIS A 287 -5.32 -6.20 -8.94
N PRO A 288 -5.06 -5.46 -7.84
CA PRO A 288 -6.01 -4.49 -7.32
C PRO A 288 -6.43 -3.50 -8.41
N THR A 289 -7.69 -3.11 -8.43
CA THR A 289 -8.24 -2.11 -9.36
C THR A 289 -8.44 -0.77 -8.65
N LEU A 290 -8.00 0.33 -9.25
CA LEU A 290 -8.26 1.69 -8.78
C LEU A 290 -9.14 2.45 -9.78
N SER A 291 -10.30 2.92 -9.33
CA SER A 291 -11.12 3.92 -10.01
C SER A 291 -11.10 5.22 -9.20
N ALA A 292 -11.08 6.36 -9.87
CA ALA A 292 -11.13 7.67 -9.24
C ALA A 292 -11.99 8.63 -10.07
N ASP A 293 -12.96 9.26 -9.41
CA ASP A 293 -13.82 10.28 -10.01
C ASP A 293 -13.09 11.64 -10.10
N GLU A 294 -13.77 12.62 -10.71
CA GLU A 294 -13.24 13.97 -10.95
C GLU A 294 -12.70 14.63 -9.68
N ASP A 295 -11.65 15.46 -9.83
CA ASP A 295 -10.98 16.21 -8.77
C ASP A 295 -10.35 15.36 -7.65
N SER A 296 -10.29 14.04 -7.81
CA SER A 296 -9.60 13.17 -6.87
C SER A 296 -8.08 13.31 -6.97
N VAL A 297 -7.40 13.26 -5.83
CA VAL A 297 -5.93 13.29 -5.74
C VAL A 297 -5.45 12.05 -5.00
N VAL A 298 -4.57 11.29 -5.65
CA VAL A 298 -3.87 10.14 -5.06
C VAL A 298 -2.39 10.46 -5.08
N ASP A 299 -1.83 10.71 -3.89
CA ASP A 299 -0.42 10.99 -3.68
C ASP A 299 0.32 9.78 -3.10
N GLU A 300 1.61 9.70 -3.37
CA GLU A 300 2.51 8.62 -2.95
C GLU A 300 2.02 7.20 -3.34
N LEU A 301 1.42 7.06 -4.53
CA LEU A 301 0.94 5.78 -5.05
C LEU A 301 2.10 4.83 -5.38
N SER A 302 2.04 3.58 -4.92
CA SER A 302 3.08 2.58 -5.18
C SER A 302 2.55 1.18 -5.44
N GLY A 303 3.41 0.32 -5.98
CA GLY A 303 3.11 -1.08 -6.26
C GLY A 303 2.48 -1.33 -7.64
N THR A 304 1.67 -2.37 -7.79
CA THR A 304 1.11 -2.81 -9.09
C THR A 304 -0.41 -2.83 -9.05
N LEU A 305 -1.05 -2.19 -10.02
CA LEU A 305 -2.51 -2.04 -10.06
C LEU A 305 -3.06 -1.98 -11.49
N THR A 306 -4.36 -2.22 -11.61
CA THR A 306 -5.15 -2.01 -12.83
C THR A 306 -5.97 -0.72 -12.67
N LEU A 307 -5.96 0.16 -13.66
CA LEU A 307 -6.80 1.36 -13.62
C LEU A 307 -8.21 1.05 -14.14
N GLY A 308 -9.23 1.55 -13.45
CA GLY A 308 -10.64 1.46 -13.80
C GLY A 308 -11.12 2.69 -14.57
N MET A 309 -12.12 3.38 -14.01
CA MET A 309 -12.54 4.71 -14.49
C MET A 309 -11.78 5.76 -13.68
N VAL A 310 -10.95 6.56 -14.33
CA VAL A 310 -9.96 7.46 -13.71
C VAL A 310 -9.96 8.77 -14.50
N SER A 311 -11.01 9.59 -14.36
CA SER A 311 -11.22 10.79 -15.19
C SER A 311 -11.00 12.07 -14.39
N LYS A 312 -10.31 13.05 -14.98
CA LYS A 312 -9.98 14.36 -14.37
C LYS A 312 -9.44 14.27 -12.94
N CYS A 313 -8.53 13.32 -12.69
CA CYS A 313 -7.92 13.12 -11.38
C CYS A 313 -6.40 13.16 -11.46
N HIS A 314 -5.75 13.26 -10.30
CA HIS A 314 -4.29 13.31 -10.17
C HIS A 314 -3.80 12.03 -9.51
N LEU A 315 -3.02 11.23 -10.23
CA LEU A 315 -2.32 10.06 -9.70
C LEU A 315 -0.82 10.34 -9.68
N ILE A 316 -0.26 10.46 -8.49
CA ILE A 316 1.13 10.80 -8.24
C ILE A 316 1.81 9.61 -7.57
N GLY A 317 2.81 9.04 -8.24
CA GLY A 317 3.58 7.93 -7.73
C GLY A 317 4.55 8.33 -6.62
N SER A 318 4.84 7.39 -5.73
CA SER A 318 5.90 7.53 -4.72
C SER A 318 7.30 7.57 -5.37
N ALA A 319 8.36 7.61 -4.56
CA ALA A 319 9.74 7.57 -5.04
C ALA A 319 10.05 6.34 -5.93
N ASP A 320 9.39 5.21 -5.69
CA ASP A 320 9.51 3.97 -6.48
C ASP A 320 8.49 3.88 -7.62
N GLY A 321 7.56 4.83 -7.67
CA GLY A 321 6.44 4.87 -8.61
C GLY A 321 5.48 3.68 -8.49
N PHE A 322 4.52 3.62 -9.41
CA PHE A 322 3.54 2.55 -9.49
C PHE A 322 3.46 1.94 -10.89
N LEU A 323 3.21 0.64 -11.00
CA LEU A 323 3.06 -0.10 -12.25
C LEU A 323 1.59 -0.20 -12.63
N ILE A 324 1.24 0.36 -13.79
CA ILE A 324 -0.09 0.21 -14.39
C ILE A 324 -0.09 -1.07 -15.21
N ALA A 325 -0.57 -2.16 -14.61
CA ALA A 325 -0.58 -3.48 -15.24
C ALA A 325 -1.56 -3.57 -16.41
N ASP A 326 -2.72 -2.93 -16.28
CA ASP A 326 -3.77 -2.90 -17.30
C ASP A 326 -4.71 -1.70 -17.06
N ILE A 327 -5.53 -1.36 -18.05
CA ILE A 327 -6.63 -0.39 -17.96
C ILE A 327 -7.92 -1.11 -18.33
N LYS A 328 -8.84 -1.26 -17.36
CA LYS A 328 -10.13 -1.93 -17.57
C LYS A 328 -11.00 -1.17 -18.56
N THR A 329 -11.11 -1.72 -19.76
CA THR A 329 -12.08 -1.27 -20.75
C THR A 329 -13.45 -1.90 -20.44
N SER A 330 -14.45 -1.08 -20.12
CA SER A 330 -15.81 -1.58 -19.88
C SER A 330 -16.46 -1.97 -21.22
N ARG A 331 -16.88 -3.24 -21.36
CA ARG A 331 -17.56 -3.74 -22.58
C ARG A 331 -18.87 -3.01 -22.90
N ASN A 332 -19.46 -2.30 -21.93
CA ASN A 332 -20.76 -1.63 -22.05
C ASN A 332 -20.65 -0.12 -22.28
N VAL A 333 -19.43 0.45 -22.29
CA VAL A 333 -19.24 1.88 -22.59
C VAL A 333 -18.82 2.00 -24.06
N PRO A 334 -19.60 2.68 -24.92
CA PRO A 334 -19.28 2.78 -26.33
C PRO A 334 -17.91 3.42 -26.51
N ARG A 335 -16.98 2.64 -27.06
CA ARG A 335 -15.70 3.05 -27.66
C ARG A 335 -14.80 3.88 -26.74
N ALA A 336 -14.19 3.24 -25.72
CA ALA A 336 -13.02 3.79 -25.01
C ALA A 336 -13.14 5.29 -24.65
N ALA A 337 -14.35 5.75 -24.32
CA ALA A 337 -14.59 7.12 -23.94
C ALA A 337 -13.83 7.33 -22.64
N ASP A 338 -12.71 8.04 -22.74
CA ASP A 338 -12.22 8.97 -21.74
C ASP A 338 -11.96 8.40 -20.33
N HIS A 339 -11.66 7.11 -20.23
CA HIS A 339 -11.28 6.45 -18.97
C HIS A 339 -10.18 7.19 -18.22
N LEU A 340 -9.30 7.89 -18.96
CA LEU A 340 -8.19 8.68 -18.45
C LEU A 340 -8.26 10.16 -18.88
N ALA A 341 -9.39 10.61 -19.44
CA ALA A 341 -9.45 11.96 -20.00
C ALA A 341 -9.31 13.02 -18.91
N GLY A 342 -8.50 14.03 -19.21
CA GLY A 342 -8.24 15.12 -18.27
C GLY A 342 -7.37 14.74 -17.06
N SER A 343 -6.96 13.47 -16.94
CA SER A 343 -6.19 13.01 -15.79
C SER A 343 -4.70 13.33 -15.90
N VAL A 344 -4.06 13.47 -14.73
CA VAL A 344 -2.64 13.73 -14.55
C VAL A 344 -2.00 12.48 -13.95
N LEU A 345 -1.04 11.88 -14.66
CA LEU A 345 -0.34 10.68 -14.22
C LEU A 345 1.16 10.97 -14.09
N THR A 346 1.72 10.88 -12.88
CA THR A 346 3.15 11.11 -12.64
C THR A 346 3.77 9.95 -11.87
N GLY A 347 5.03 9.59 -12.15
CA GLY A 347 5.73 8.49 -11.48
C GLY A 347 5.18 7.10 -11.80
N PHE A 348 4.52 6.92 -12.96
CA PHE A 348 3.98 5.62 -13.37
C PHE A 348 4.98 4.80 -14.21
N ARG A 349 4.80 3.48 -14.19
CA ARG A 349 5.50 2.49 -15.02
C ARG A 349 4.49 1.67 -15.81
N THR A 350 4.93 1.07 -16.90
CA THR A 350 4.12 0.17 -17.73
C THR A 350 4.85 -1.16 -17.96
N PRO A 351 4.13 -2.28 -18.15
CA PRO A 351 4.74 -3.55 -18.54
C PRO A 351 5.59 -3.43 -19.82
N HIS A 352 6.54 -4.33 -19.99
CA HIS A 352 7.31 -4.40 -21.24
C HIS A 352 6.46 -4.93 -22.41
N GLY A 353 6.91 -4.62 -23.62
CA GLY A 353 6.32 -5.11 -24.86
C GLY A 353 4.89 -4.63 -25.16
N LEU A 354 4.06 -5.53 -25.71
CA LEU A 354 2.73 -5.18 -26.25
C LEU A 354 1.74 -4.77 -25.14
N ALA A 355 1.76 -5.43 -23.98
CA ALA A 355 0.86 -5.10 -22.88
C ALA A 355 1.04 -3.65 -22.41
N GLY A 356 2.28 -3.19 -22.24
CA GLY A 356 2.54 -1.79 -21.92
C GLY A 356 2.14 -0.84 -23.05
N ARG A 357 2.31 -1.25 -24.31
CA ARG A 357 1.91 -0.43 -25.46
C ARG A 357 0.40 -0.21 -25.48
N ASP A 358 -0.38 -1.23 -25.17
CA ASP A 358 -1.84 -1.15 -25.08
C ASP A 358 -2.25 -0.21 -23.93
N VAL A 359 -1.56 -0.29 -22.78
CA VAL A 359 -1.74 0.66 -21.66
C VAL A 359 -1.43 2.10 -22.09
N LEU A 360 -0.31 2.34 -22.78
CA LEU A 360 0.03 3.68 -23.27
C LEU A 360 -0.96 4.19 -24.33
N ALA A 361 -1.43 3.32 -25.23
CA ALA A 361 -2.43 3.70 -26.23
C ALA A 361 -3.74 4.19 -25.58
N ALA A 362 -4.14 3.59 -24.46
CA ALA A 362 -5.30 4.03 -23.68
C ALA A 362 -5.08 5.34 -22.91
N MET A 363 -3.84 5.85 -22.82
CA MET A 363 -3.52 7.16 -22.23
C MET A 363 -3.62 8.32 -23.23
N ALA A 364 -4.08 8.09 -24.46
CA ALA A 364 -4.11 9.11 -25.51
C ALA A 364 -4.85 10.40 -25.10
N ASP A 365 -5.88 10.30 -24.25
CA ASP A 365 -6.72 11.43 -23.83
C ASP A 365 -6.33 12.03 -22.46
N THR A 366 -5.27 11.52 -21.83
CA THR A 366 -4.72 12.10 -20.59
C THR A 366 -4.31 13.56 -20.79
N TYR A 367 -4.41 14.38 -19.74
CA TYR A 367 -3.95 15.77 -19.79
C TYR A 367 -2.43 15.86 -19.68
N HIS A 368 -1.86 15.13 -18.72
CA HIS A 368 -0.43 15.13 -18.44
C HIS A 368 0.08 13.73 -18.12
N VAL A 369 1.25 13.39 -18.67
CA VAL A 369 1.97 12.15 -18.34
C VAL A 369 3.43 12.44 -18.02
N ASP A 370 3.91 11.93 -16.88
CA ASP A 370 5.32 11.94 -16.50
C ASP A 370 5.70 10.55 -15.96
N PRO A 371 6.20 9.63 -16.80
CA PRO A 371 6.55 8.27 -16.36
C PRO A 371 7.76 8.29 -15.43
N ASP A 372 7.87 7.27 -14.58
CA ASP A 372 9.13 6.96 -13.92
C ASP A 372 10.19 6.58 -14.98
N THR A 373 11.37 7.16 -14.81
CA THR A 373 12.49 7.01 -15.74
C THR A 373 13.58 6.07 -15.25
N ALA A 374 13.47 5.55 -14.03
CA ALA A 374 14.45 4.66 -13.42
C ALA A 374 14.53 3.31 -14.16
N ASP A 375 13.39 2.76 -14.56
CA ASP A 375 13.26 1.39 -15.11
C ASP A 375 12.72 1.35 -16.55
N LEU A 376 13.06 2.35 -17.36
CA LEU A 376 12.65 2.34 -18.77
C LEU A 376 13.39 1.25 -19.56
N PRO A 377 12.72 0.58 -20.52
CA PRO A 377 13.39 -0.40 -21.37
C PRO A 377 14.61 0.18 -22.09
N GLY A 378 15.77 -0.48 -21.99
CA GLY A 378 17.03 0.02 -22.54
C GLY A 378 17.83 0.92 -21.59
N SER A 379 17.36 1.16 -20.37
CA SER A 379 18.12 1.80 -19.29
C SER A 379 19.28 0.91 -18.82
N GLU A 380 19.04 -0.39 -18.76
CA GLU A 380 19.96 -1.49 -18.39
C GLU A 380 21.08 -1.70 -19.40
N HIS A 381 21.05 -0.95 -20.50
CA HIS A 381 22.00 -1.03 -21.60
C HIS A 381 23.06 0.06 -21.49
N GLY A 382 24.10 -0.24 -20.71
CA GLY A 382 25.31 0.57 -20.63
C GLY A 382 25.99 0.74 -22.00
N LEU A 383 26.74 1.84 -22.15
CA LEU A 383 27.39 2.27 -23.40
C LEU A 383 28.31 1.18 -24.02
N LEU A 384 28.84 0.28 -23.20
CA LEU A 384 29.81 -0.76 -23.58
C LEU A 384 29.20 -2.17 -23.73
N GLN A 385 27.92 -2.39 -23.41
CA GLN A 385 27.26 -3.70 -23.62
C GLN A 385 27.22 -4.21 -25.07
N PRO A 386 27.18 -3.36 -26.13
CA PRO A 386 27.20 -3.83 -27.51
C PRO A 386 28.42 -4.70 -27.85
N LEU A 387 29.58 -4.39 -27.27
CA LEU A 387 30.82 -5.17 -27.44
C LEU A 387 30.74 -6.55 -26.76
N LYS A 388 29.99 -6.66 -25.65
CA LYS A 388 29.78 -7.93 -24.93
C LYS A 388 28.81 -8.85 -25.67
N ARG A 389 27.70 -8.32 -26.19
CA ARG A 389 26.71 -9.10 -26.96
C ARG A 389 27.31 -9.68 -28.24
N TRP A 390 28.21 -8.95 -28.91
CA TRP A 390 28.84 -9.46 -30.14
C TRP A 390 29.59 -10.78 -29.91
N LYS A 391 30.21 -10.98 -28.74
CA LYS A 391 30.84 -12.24 -28.36
C LYS A 391 29.82 -13.35 -28.03
N GLN A 392 28.67 -13.00 -27.44
CA GLN A 392 27.59 -13.93 -27.08
C GLN A 392 26.71 -14.37 -28.28
N HIS A 393 26.67 -13.57 -29.36
CA HIS A 393 25.91 -13.90 -30.57
C HIS A 393 26.42 -15.12 -31.36
N ARG A 394 27.56 -15.71 -30.97
CA ARG A 394 28.11 -16.92 -31.60
C ARG A 394 27.63 -18.25 -30.98
N SER A 395 26.98 -18.23 -29.82
CA SER A 395 26.69 -19.46 -29.06
C SER A 395 25.21 -19.65 -28.66
N THR A 396 24.31 -18.77 -29.10
CA THR A 396 22.88 -18.84 -28.75
C THR A 396 22.07 -19.46 -29.88
N SER A 397 21.09 -20.31 -29.55
CA SER A 397 20.23 -20.96 -30.54
C SER A 397 19.42 -19.92 -31.34
N ASP A 398 19.19 -20.20 -32.63
CA ASP A 398 18.42 -19.31 -33.51
C ASP A 398 17.02 -18.99 -32.96
N ARG A 399 16.42 -19.93 -32.23
CA ARG A 399 15.11 -19.74 -31.59
C ARG A 399 15.17 -18.68 -30.50
N HIS A 400 16.19 -18.73 -29.63
CA HIS A 400 16.38 -17.75 -28.57
C HIS A 400 16.69 -16.35 -29.13
N ARG A 401 17.48 -16.31 -30.20
CA ARG A 401 17.77 -15.06 -30.93
C ARG A 401 16.50 -14.41 -31.49
N ARG A 402 15.64 -15.18 -32.15
CA ARG A 402 14.35 -14.67 -32.67
C ARG A 402 13.43 -14.15 -31.56
N GLN A 403 13.44 -14.77 -30.38
CA GLN A 403 12.66 -14.29 -29.24
C GLN A 403 13.20 -12.96 -28.70
N LEU A 404 14.52 -12.84 -28.53
CA LEU A 404 15.16 -11.58 -28.13
C LEU A 404 14.90 -10.46 -29.13
N ASP A 405 15.04 -10.73 -30.42
CA ASP A 405 14.79 -9.73 -31.47
C ASP A 405 13.32 -9.28 -31.50
N ARG A 406 12.37 -10.18 -31.20
CA ARG A 406 10.95 -9.81 -31.06
C ARG A 406 10.72 -8.92 -29.84
N GLY A 407 11.25 -9.29 -28.67
CA GLY A 407 11.11 -8.49 -27.44
C GLY A 407 11.66 -7.08 -27.62
N LEU A 408 12.85 -6.94 -28.22
CA LEU A 408 13.45 -5.64 -28.51
C LEU A 408 12.61 -4.78 -29.45
N ARG A 409 11.95 -5.38 -30.45
CA ARG A 409 11.04 -4.66 -31.35
C ARG A 409 9.80 -4.17 -30.61
N GLN A 410 9.22 -5.02 -29.77
CA GLN A 410 8.05 -4.66 -28.96
C GLN A 410 8.38 -3.54 -27.97
N ASP A 411 9.53 -3.60 -27.29
CA ASP A 411 9.99 -2.53 -26.40
C ASP A 411 10.31 -1.24 -27.15
N ALA A 412 10.83 -1.33 -28.39
CA ALA A 412 11.07 -0.16 -29.23
C ALA A 412 9.76 0.52 -29.66
N GLU A 413 8.71 -0.27 -29.95
CA GLU A 413 7.37 0.25 -30.21
C GLU A 413 6.75 0.90 -28.96
N LEU A 414 6.87 0.25 -27.79
CA LEU A 414 6.46 0.79 -26.50
C LEU A 414 7.11 2.16 -26.23
N LEU A 415 8.44 2.26 -26.35
CA LEU A 415 9.13 3.51 -26.09
C LEU A 415 8.87 4.59 -27.14
N ARG A 416 8.59 4.21 -28.39
CA ARG A 416 8.16 5.17 -29.41
C ARG A 416 6.82 5.78 -29.02
N GLU A 417 5.89 4.96 -28.53
CA GLU A 417 4.59 5.42 -28.05
C GLU A 417 4.74 6.28 -26.79
N LEU A 418 5.57 5.86 -25.84
CA LEU A 418 5.87 6.67 -24.65
C LEU A 418 6.49 8.01 -25.02
N GLN A 419 7.46 8.03 -25.94
CA GLN A 419 8.10 9.24 -26.43
C GLN A 419 7.09 10.21 -27.05
N ARG A 420 6.15 9.68 -27.85
CA ARG A 420 5.06 10.47 -28.44
C ARG A 420 4.22 11.12 -27.33
N LEU A 421 3.76 10.33 -26.35
CA LEU A 421 2.93 10.81 -25.25
C LEU A 421 3.64 11.86 -24.39
N VAL A 422 4.88 11.63 -23.96
CA VAL A 422 5.59 12.61 -23.11
C VAL A 422 5.87 13.95 -23.81
N ILE A 423 5.97 13.95 -25.15
CA ILE A 423 6.10 15.18 -25.94
C ILE A 423 4.75 15.90 -26.04
N GLU A 424 3.70 15.18 -26.39
CA GLU A 424 2.35 15.74 -26.58
C GLU A 424 1.71 16.22 -25.27
N LYS A 425 1.95 15.52 -24.16
CA LYS A 425 1.30 15.77 -22.85
C LYS A 425 2.15 16.58 -21.88
N GLY A 426 3.22 17.21 -22.37
CA GLY A 426 3.97 18.23 -21.63
C GLY A 426 4.84 17.72 -20.48
N ALA A 427 5.40 16.51 -20.57
CA ALA A 427 6.32 16.01 -19.54
C ALA A 427 7.55 16.94 -19.35
N PRO A 428 8.20 16.93 -18.17
CA PRO A 428 9.43 17.67 -17.94
C PRO A 428 10.50 17.39 -19.01
N GLY A 429 11.30 18.40 -19.35
CA GLY A 429 12.34 18.25 -20.38
C GLY A 429 13.36 17.14 -20.05
N SER A 430 13.65 16.94 -18.75
CA SER A 430 14.51 15.85 -18.26
C SER A 430 13.92 14.47 -18.57
N THR A 431 12.62 14.27 -18.34
CA THR A 431 11.89 13.03 -18.65
C THR A 431 11.87 12.78 -20.16
N ARG A 432 11.46 13.77 -20.95
CA ARG A 432 11.42 13.67 -22.42
C ARG A 432 12.76 13.21 -23.00
N THR A 433 13.86 13.83 -22.58
CA THR A 433 15.20 13.44 -23.01
C THR A 433 15.60 12.03 -22.57
N LYS A 434 15.24 11.60 -21.35
CA LYS A 434 15.54 10.23 -20.89
C LYS A 434 14.77 9.19 -21.70
N VAL A 435 13.47 9.41 -21.94
CA VAL A 435 12.62 8.52 -22.75
C VAL A 435 13.13 8.46 -24.20
N ALA A 436 13.38 9.59 -24.84
CA ALA A 436 13.92 9.67 -26.19
C ALA A 436 15.27 8.94 -26.32
N TRP A 437 16.14 9.09 -25.32
CA TRP A 437 17.42 8.40 -25.30
C TRP A 437 17.29 6.88 -25.17
N ASN A 438 16.39 6.39 -24.32
CA ASN A 438 16.12 4.96 -24.21
C ASN A 438 15.48 4.40 -25.51
N ALA A 439 14.58 5.15 -26.14
CA ALA A 439 14.01 4.79 -27.44
C ALA A 439 15.10 4.65 -28.51
N TYR A 440 16.02 5.63 -28.53
CA TYR A 440 17.19 5.60 -29.41
C TYR A 440 18.11 4.42 -29.10
N ARG A 441 18.36 4.07 -27.82
CA ARG A 441 19.15 2.88 -27.43
C ARG A 441 18.54 1.59 -27.94
N LEU A 442 17.24 1.40 -27.80
CA LEU A 442 16.55 0.21 -28.30
C LEU A 442 16.63 0.12 -29.83
N ARG A 443 16.46 1.25 -30.53
CA ARG A 443 16.62 1.30 -31.99
C ARG A 443 18.01 0.81 -32.42
N HIS A 444 19.07 1.17 -31.70
CA HIS A 444 20.44 0.70 -32.02
C HIS A 444 20.63 -0.79 -31.80
N ARG A 445 19.85 -1.38 -30.89
CA ARG A 445 19.91 -2.81 -30.65
C ARG A 445 19.17 -3.62 -31.70
N GLY A 446 18.15 -3.04 -32.32
CA GLY A 446 17.47 -3.65 -33.46
C GLY A 446 18.32 -3.69 -34.73
N VAL A 447 19.40 -2.91 -34.79
CA VAL A 447 20.28 -2.83 -35.96
C VAL A 447 21.19 -4.05 -36.05
N THR A 448 21.05 -4.81 -37.14
CA THR A 448 21.86 -6.00 -37.40
C THR A 448 23.15 -5.70 -38.17
N SER A 449 23.21 -4.57 -38.88
CA SER A 449 24.35 -4.17 -39.72
C SER A 449 25.42 -3.42 -38.93
N ARG A 450 26.70 -3.81 -39.11
CA ARG A 450 27.85 -3.12 -38.51
C ARG A 450 28.00 -1.69 -39.03
N VAL A 451 27.67 -1.48 -40.31
CA VAL A 451 27.78 -0.16 -40.95
C VAL A 451 26.74 0.78 -40.37
N GLU A 452 25.49 0.33 -40.27
CA GLU A 452 24.41 1.11 -39.68
C GLU A 452 24.70 1.41 -38.19
N TYR A 453 25.24 0.45 -37.45
CA TYR A 453 25.68 0.67 -36.08
C TYR A 453 26.80 1.71 -35.98
N ALA A 454 27.82 1.64 -36.85
CA ALA A 454 28.94 2.59 -36.86
C ALA A 454 28.47 4.00 -37.22
N VAL A 455 27.57 4.15 -38.21
CA VAL A 455 26.95 5.42 -38.60
C VAL A 455 26.17 6.01 -37.43
N LEU A 456 25.33 5.20 -36.77
CA LEU A 456 24.54 5.61 -35.62
C LEU A 456 25.38 5.96 -34.38
N ALA A 457 26.49 5.25 -34.16
CA ALA A 457 27.48 5.60 -33.16
C ALA A 457 28.19 6.93 -33.48
N GLY A 458 28.56 7.15 -34.75
CA GLY A 458 29.09 8.42 -35.23
C GLY A 458 28.10 9.58 -35.00
N TYR A 459 26.82 9.36 -35.27
CA TYR A 459 25.76 10.34 -35.02
C TYR A 459 25.65 10.73 -33.53
N ARG A 460 25.85 9.78 -32.61
CA ARG A 460 25.92 10.06 -31.15
C ARG A 460 27.11 10.92 -30.78
N LEU A 461 28.28 10.58 -31.32
CA LEU A 461 29.52 11.30 -31.06
C LEU A 461 29.41 12.75 -31.55
N LEU A 462 28.78 12.97 -32.70
CA LEU A 462 28.57 14.32 -33.25
C LEU A 462 27.56 15.17 -32.46
N GLY A 463 26.85 14.60 -31.48
CA GLY A 463 26.03 15.35 -30.55
C GLY A 463 24.57 15.52 -30.91
N TYR A 464 24.12 14.87 -31.99
CA TYR A 464 22.72 14.92 -32.42
C TYR A 464 21.78 14.02 -31.58
N GLY A 465 22.23 13.60 -30.38
CA GLY A 465 21.50 12.73 -29.46
C GLY A 465 21.49 13.30 -28.03
N GLU A 466 20.83 14.44 -27.85
CA GLU A 466 20.19 14.98 -26.63
C GLU A 466 20.92 15.02 -25.26
N ARG A 467 22.19 14.61 -25.14
CA ARG A 467 23.05 15.00 -24.00
C ARG A 467 24.24 15.81 -24.52
N PRO A 468 24.53 16.98 -23.92
CA PRO A 468 25.66 17.81 -24.35
C PRO A 468 27.01 17.12 -24.11
N MET A 469 27.09 16.20 -23.13
CA MET A 469 28.36 15.60 -22.71
C MET A 469 29.03 14.73 -23.78
N PRO A 470 28.39 13.73 -24.43
CA PRO A 470 29.03 12.97 -25.51
C PRO A 470 29.47 13.84 -26.69
N ALA A 471 28.65 14.83 -27.07
CA ALA A 471 29.01 15.81 -28.08
C ALA A 471 30.25 16.59 -27.68
N LEU A 472 30.23 17.16 -26.47
CA LEU A 472 31.32 17.93 -25.89
C LEU A 472 32.61 17.12 -25.84
N PHE A 473 32.57 15.87 -25.36
CA PHE A 473 33.73 15.00 -25.31
C PHE A 473 34.27 14.66 -26.69
N THR A 474 33.39 14.42 -27.67
CA THR A 474 33.81 14.14 -29.05
C THR A 474 34.45 15.36 -29.67
N TRP A 475 33.80 16.53 -29.59
CA TRP A 475 34.33 17.78 -30.11
C TRP A 475 35.62 18.19 -29.39
N MET A 476 35.73 17.95 -28.09
CA MET A 476 36.96 18.13 -27.32
C MET A 476 38.06 17.18 -27.81
N ALA A 477 37.78 15.88 -27.98
CA ALA A 477 38.74 14.92 -28.51
C ALA A 477 39.20 15.28 -29.93
N VAL A 478 38.27 15.66 -30.82
CA VAL A 478 38.58 16.13 -32.17
C VAL A 478 39.44 17.38 -32.13
N SER A 479 39.11 18.36 -31.28
CA SER A 479 39.88 19.60 -31.13
C SER A 479 41.29 19.32 -30.61
N LEU A 480 41.44 18.39 -29.66
CA LEU A 480 42.74 17.94 -29.15
C LEU A 480 43.55 17.19 -30.20
N CYS A 481 42.92 16.33 -31.01
CA CYS A 481 43.58 15.66 -32.13
C CYS A 481 44.08 16.66 -33.17
N VAL A 482 43.26 17.65 -33.55
CA VAL A 482 43.65 18.72 -34.48
C VAL A 482 44.82 19.53 -33.91
N ALA A 483 44.78 19.86 -32.61
CA ALA A 483 45.89 20.52 -31.93
C ALA A 483 47.16 19.67 -31.98
N ALA A 484 47.09 18.38 -31.67
CA ALA A 484 48.21 17.46 -31.70
C ALA A 484 48.90 17.40 -33.07
N ILE A 485 48.10 17.28 -34.13
CA ILE A 485 48.58 17.29 -35.52
C ILE A 485 49.23 18.64 -35.85
N SER A 486 48.60 19.75 -35.45
CA SER A 486 49.12 21.10 -35.68
C SER A 486 50.43 21.38 -34.94
N LEU A 487 50.65 20.68 -33.82
CA LEU A 487 51.86 20.75 -33.01
C LEU A 487 52.95 19.76 -33.48
N GLY A 488 52.68 18.99 -34.54
CA GLY A 488 53.62 18.02 -35.10
C GLY A 488 53.79 16.75 -34.27
N LEU A 489 52.87 16.45 -33.34
CA LEU A 489 52.88 15.20 -32.59
C LEU A 489 52.54 14.05 -33.55
N LYS A 490 53.40 13.03 -33.59
CA LYS A 490 53.19 11.86 -34.46
C LYS A 490 52.18 10.92 -33.80
N PRO A 491 51.02 10.66 -34.43
CA PRO A 491 50.05 9.72 -33.88
C PRO A 491 50.60 8.30 -34.01
N ASP A 492 50.80 7.64 -32.87
CA ASP A 492 50.92 6.19 -32.83
C ASP A 492 49.51 5.59 -32.98
N PRO A 493 49.24 4.74 -34.00
CA PRO A 493 47.91 4.19 -34.27
C PRO A 493 47.40 3.21 -33.20
N THR A 494 48.16 2.94 -32.14
CA THR A 494 47.69 2.14 -31.01
C THR A 494 46.69 2.90 -30.13
N PRO A 495 45.73 2.22 -29.46
CA PRO A 495 44.81 2.88 -28.52
C PRO A 495 45.54 3.60 -27.37
N HIS A 496 46.70 3.07 -26.97
CA HIS A 496 47.55 3.68 -25.96
C HIS A 496 48.22 4.95 -26.53
N GLY A 497 48.72 4.90 -27.76
CA GLY A 497 49.25 6.04 -28.51
C GLY A 497 48.25 7.18 -28.71
N LEU A 498 46.97 6.86 -28.93
CA LEU A 498 45.91 7.86 -29.01
C LEU A 498 45.67 8.56 -27.66
N LEU A 499 45.66 7.80 -26.56
CA LEU A 499 45.45 8.35 -25.22
C LEU A 499 46.64 9.20 -24.76
N THR A 500 47.87 8.78 -25.07
CA THR A 500 49.08 9.58 -24.77
C THR A 500 49.10 10.86 -25.60
N LEU A 501 48.77 10.79 -26.89
CA LEU A 501 48.66 11.96 -27.78
C LEU A 501 47.59 12.95 -27.31
N LEU A 502 46.40 12.46 -26.94
CA LEU A 502 45.34 13.31 -26.38
C LEU A 502 45.74 13.92 -25.03
N GLY A 503 46.47 13.17 -24.20
CA GLY A 503 46.99 13.65 -22.92
C GLY A 503 48.07 14.73 -23.08
N GLU A 504 49.00 14.55 -24.01
CA GLU A 504 50.03 15.54 -24.36
C GLU A 504 49.44 16.79 -25.00
N ALA A 505 48.53 16.61 -25.96
CA ALA A 505 47.81 17.72 -26.57
C ALA A 505 46.95 18.48 -25.55
N GLY A 506 46.30 17.77 -24.62
CA GLY A 506 45.55 18.36 -23.52
C GLY A 506 46.44 19.17 -22.57
N LYS A 507 47.59 18.63 -22.17
CA LYS A 507 48.58 19.36 -21.36
C LYS A 507 49.10 20.61 -22.06
N GLN A 508 49.34 20.55 -23.37
CA GLN A 508 49.81 21.69 -24.16
C GLN A 508 48.70 22.70 -24.50
N ALA A 509 47.44 22.27 -24.57
CA ALA A 509 46.28 23.14 -24.77
C ALA A 509 45.84 23.85 -23.49
N VAL A 510 45.99 23.22 -22.31
CA VAL A 510 45.61 23.78 -21.00
C VAL A 510 46.77 24.48 -20.29
N GLY A 511 48.03 24.07 -20.53
CA GLY A 511 49.23 24.71 -19.98
C GLY A 511 49.35 26.23 -20.22
N PRO A 512 48.80 26.80 -21.31
CA PRO A 512 48.73 28.24 -21.52
C PRO A 512 47.61 28.96 -20.75
N LEU A 513 46.61 28.28 -20.17
CA LEU A 513 45.59 28.93 -19.32
C LEU A 513 46.19 29.35 -17.97
N THR A 514 47.10 28.56 -17.41
CA THR A 514 47.96 28.97 -16.29
C THR A 514 48.95 30.06 -16.71
N GLY A 515 49.41 30.03 -17.97
CA GLY A 515 50.23 31.09 -18.56
C GLY A 515 49.49 32.41 -18.73
N LEU A 516 48.24 32.43 -19.18
CA LEU A 516 47.42 33.65 -19.37
C LEU A 516 47.04 34.33 -18.05
N LEU A 517 46.93 33.58 -16.95
CA LEU A 517 46.79 34.14 -15.61
C LEU A 517 48.08 34.81 -15.09
N TYR A 518 49.21 34.60 -15.77
CA TYR A 518 50.54 35.12 -15.42
C TYR A 518 51.28 35.82 -16.59
N ALA A 519 50.63 36.06 -17.74
CA ALA A 519 51.29 36.52 -18.96
C ALA A 519 51.39 38.05 -19.02
N GLY A 520 52.29 38.61 -18.21
CA GLY A 520 53.10 39.76 -18.61
C GLY A 520 54.47 39.23 -19.02
N ASN A 521 54.85 39.42 -20.28
CA ASN A 521 56.17 39.12 -20.87
C ASN A 521 56.46 37.65 -21.24
N SER A 522 56.23 37.28 -22.49
CA SER A 522 57.28 36.64 -23.31
C SER A 522 56.90 36.63 -24.80
N SER A 523 57.95 36.85 -25.59
CA SER A 523 57.98 37.11 -27.03
C SER A 523 57.66 35.90 -27.91
N LEU A 524 57.15 36.19 -29.10
CA LEU A 524 57.21 35.38 -30.34
C LEU A 524 56.71 33.93 -30.23
N THR A 525 55.43 33.76 -29.95
CA THR A 525 54.71 32.58 -30.46
C THR A 525 54.08 32.94 -31.80
N SER A 526 54.16 32.03 -32.78
CA SER A 526 53.65 32.31 -34.13
C SER A 526 52.14 32.57 -34.08
N LEU A 527 51.65 33.50 -34.92
CA LEU A 527 50.22 33.81 -35.05
C LEU A 527 49.36 32.54 -35.20
N TRP A 528 49.92 31.52 -35.85
CA TRP A 528 49.30 30.21 -36.03
C TRP A 528 49.07 29.45 -34.71
N GLN A 529 50.00 29.52 -33.75
CA GLN A 529 49.80 28.93 -32.43
C GLN A 529 48.71 29.66 -31.64
N HIS A 530 48.57 30.98 -31.77
CA HIS A 530 47.47 31.73 -31.16
C HIS A 530 46.12 31.40 -31.80
N LEU A 531 46.06 31.28 -33.12
CA LEU A 531 44.86 30.85 -33.85
C LEU A 531 44.43 29.43 -33.50
N ALA A 532 45.37 28.47 -33.48
CA ALA A 532 45.10 27.10 -33.08
C ALA A 532 44.64 27.01 -31.61
N ARG A 533 45.25 27.81 -30.72
CA ARG A 533 44.82 27.92 -29.30
C ARG A 533 43.42 28.51 -29.17
N ALA A 534 43.10 29.59 -29.90
CA ALA A 534 41.77 30.19 -29.89
C ALA A 534 40.71 29.24 -30.47
N ALA A 535 41.02 28.54 -31.56
CA ALA A 535 40.12 27.59 -32.20
C ALA A 535 39.79 26.38 -31.32
N VAL A 536 40.66 26.01 -30.38
CA VAL A 536 40.41 24.92 -29.41
C VAL A 536 39.81 25.45 -28.10
N ALA A 537 40.31 26.57 -27.58
CA ALA A 537 39.89 27.13 -26.31
C ALA A 537 38.47 27.71 -26.38
N ILE A 538 38.08 28.36 -27.48
CA ILE A 538 36.75 28.97 -27.60
C ILE A 538 35.64 27.90 -27.56
N PRO A 539 35.65 26.83 -28.39
CA PRO A 539 34.64 25.77 -28.30
C PRO A 539 34.63 25.07 -26.94
N LEU A 540 35.79 24.88 -26.31
CA LEU A 540 35.92 24.21 -25.02
C LEU A 540 35.34 25.07 -23.88
N VAL A 541 35.61 26.37 -23.87
CA VAL A 541 35.04 27.34 -22.91
C VAL A 541 33.55 27.55 -23.16
N THR A 542 33.12 27.71 -24.41
CA THR A 542 31.70 27.84 -24.76
C THR A 542 30.93 26.56 -24.39
N GLY A 543 31.50 25.38 -24.62
CA GLY A 543 30.93 24.10 -24.21
C GLY A 543 30.82 23.95 -22.69
N LEU A 544 31.84 24.36 -21.93
CA LEU A 544 31.82 24.42 -20.47
C LEU A 544 30.76 25.40 -19.94
N LEU A 545 30.63 26.57 -20.55
CA LEU A 545 29.62 27.57 -20.18
C LEU A 545 28.20 27.09 -20.50
N ALA A 546 27.99 26.45 -21.66
CA ALA A 546 26.71 25.82 -22.00
C ALA A 546 26.37 24.68 -21.03
N PHE A 547 27.36 23.86 -20.65
CA PHE A 547 27.18 22.82 -19.63
C PHE A 547 26.84 23.41 -18.26
N ARG A 548 27.53 24.47 -17.82
CA ARG A 548 27.24 25.18 -16.57
C ARG A 548 25.81 25.74 -16.56
N ASN A 549 25.37 26.36 -17.65
CA ASN A 549 24.02 26.90 -17.76
C ASN A 549 22.97 25.78 -17.74
N TYR A 550 23.25 24.66 -18.41
CA TYR A 550 22.41 23.46 -18.35
C TYR A 550 22.29 22.88 -16.92
N VAL A 551 23.39 22.84 -16.17
CA VAL A 551 23.39 22.38 -14.76
C VAL A 551 22.57 23.35 -13.89
N LYS A 552 22.75 24.67 -14.07
CA LYS A 552 21.96 25.68 -13.34
C LYS A 552 20.47 25.58 -13.61
N SER A 553 20.06 25.36 -14.87
CA SER A 553 18.65 25.19 -15.24
C SER A 553 18.00 23.91 -14.72
N ARG A 554 18.78 23.02 -14.09
CA ARG A 554 18.28 21.79 -13.44
C ARG A 554 18.25 21.88 -11.90
N GLN A 555 18.78 22.95 -11.32
CA GLN A 555 18.79 23.18 -9.87
C GLN A 555 17.70 24.18 -9.42
N ASN A 556 17.12 24.90 -10.38
CA ASN A 556 15.86 25.64 -10.24
C ASN A 556 14.74 24.79 -10.86
#